data_AF-A0A3C2DHQ6-F1
#
_entry.id   AF-A0A3C2DHQ6-F1
#
_cell.length_a   1.000
_cell.length_b   1.000
_cell.length_c   1.000
_cell.angle_alpha   90.00
_cell.angle_beta   90.00
_cell.angle_gamma   90.00
#
_symmetry.space_group_name_H-M   'P 1'
#
loop_
_entity.id
_entity.type
_entity.pdbx_description
1 polymer ?
#
loop_
_entity_poly.entity_id
_entity_poly.type
_entity_poly.pdbx_seq_one_letter_code
_entity_poly.pdbx_strand_id
1 'polypeptide(L)'
;EDVRRAVDGWEPRILSDECGDALWRFQRGRIPMQVRRIRDVDLSIARPGRDPVAVGRRRSAEPGRPVVVTGDPGELALYFFERRNHAVVELTGDADGVAEVRSATFGL
;
A
#
# COMPACT_ATOMS: atom_id res chain seq x y z
N GLU A 1 -14.66 0.35 8.28
CA GLU A 1 -13.41 -0.15 8.88
C GLU A 1 -13.09 0.54 10.19
N ASP A 2 -12.85 1.85 10.22
CA ASP A 2 -12.48 2.55 11.47
C ASP A 2 -13.41 2.24 12.65
N VAL A 3 -14.74 2.31 12.46
CA VAL A 3 -15.73 1.93 13.50
C VAL A 3 -15.67 0.44 13.87
N ARG A 4 -15.41 -0.44 12.89
CA ARG A 4 -15.38 -1.91 13.13
C ARG A 4 -14.11 -2.35 13.85
N ARG A 5 -12.98 -1.67 13.63
CA ARG A 5 -11.67 -1.99 14.24
C ARG A 5 -11.42 -1.27 15.56
N ALA A 6 -12.35 -0.42 15.99
CA ALA A 6 -12.29 0.30 17.27
C ALA A 6 -12.67 -0.57 18.49
N VAL A 7 -12.78 -1.89 18.32
CA VAL A 7 -13.07 -2.86 19.38
C VAL A 7 -12.03 -3.97 19.38
N ASP A 8 -11.79 -4.57 20.54
CA ASP A 8 -10.88 -5.71 20.68
C ASP A 8 -11.38 -6.93 19.89
N GLY A 9 -10.44 -7.75 19.40
CA GLY A 9 -10.76 -8.98 18.67
C GLY A 9 -11.34 -8.76 17.26
N TRP A 10 -11.12 -7.58 16.67
CA TRP A 10 -11.51 -7.34 15.28
C TRP A 10 -10.69 -8.22 14.32
N GLU A 11 -11.31 -8.62 13.22
CA GLU A 11 -10.68 -9.38 12.14
C GLU A 11 -10.86 -8.66 10.80
N PRO A 12 -9.92 -8.81 9.84
CA PRO A 12 -10.05 -8.24 8.50
C PRO A 12 -11.36 -8.68 7.82
N ARG A 13 -12.00 -7.74 7.12
CA ARG A 13 -13.23 -8.04 6.38
C ARG A 13 -12.89 -8.66 5.03
N ILE A 14 -13.46 -9.82 4.75
CA ILE A 14 -13.50 -10.36 3.39
C ILE A 14 -14.49 -9.54 2.56
N LEU A 15 -13.99 -8.85 1.54
CA LEU A 15 -14.80 -8.12 0.58
C LEU A 15 -15.27 -9.06 -0.54
N SER A 16 -16.40 -8.75 -1.18
CA SER A 16 -16.77 -9.43 -2.42
C SER A 16 -15.73 -9.16 -3.51
N ASP A 17 -15.58 -10.08 -4.46
CA ASP A 17 -14.65 -9.93 -5.58
C ASP A 17 -14.90 -8.63 -6.35
N GLU A 18 -16.17 -8.28 -6.60
CA GLU A 18 -16.56 -7.03 -7.27
C GLU A 18 -16.05 -5.80 -6.52
N CYS A 19 -16.25 -5.72 -5.20
CA CYS A 19 -15.75 -4.61 -4.39
C CYS A 19 -14.22 -4.59 -4.36
N GLY A 20 -13.59 -5.77 -4.22
CA GLY A 20 -12.13 -5.90 -4.21
C GLY A 20 -11.51 -5.41 -5.52
N ASP A 21 -12.10 -5.79 -6.66
CA ASP A 21 -11.64 -5.40 -7.99
C ASP A 21 -11.85 -3.91 -8.26
N ALA A 22 -12.99 -3.35 -7.84
CA ALA A 22 -13.25 -1.91 -7.91
C ALA A 22 -12.22 -1.12 -7.09
N LEU A 23 -11.95 -1.53 -5.84
CA LEU A 23 -10.93 -0.91 -4.99
C LEU A 23 -9.53 -1.04 -5.58
N TRP A 24 -9.18 -2.19 -6.16
CA TRP A 24 -7.89 -2.39 -6.79
C TRP A 24 -7.68 -1.43 -7.96
N ARG A 25 -8.68 -1.28 -8.84
CA ARG A 25 -8.64 -0.33 -9.97
C ARG A 25 -8.51 1.11 -9.50
N PHE A 26 -9.27 1.49 -8.48
CA PHE A 26 -9.21 2.83 -7.89
C PHE A 26 -7.81 3.13 -7.33
N GLN A 27 -7.25 2.19 -6.57
CA GLN A 27 -5.94 2.35 -5.92
C GLN A 27 -4.79 2.45 -6.90
N ARG A 28 -4.79 1.66 -7.99
CA ARG A 28 -3.78 1.77 -9.04
C ARG A 28 -3.70 3.17 -9.65
N GLY A 29 -4.82 3.88 -9.75
CA GLY A 29 -4.84 5.27 -10.19
C GLY A 29 -4.48 6.26 -9.09
N ARG A 30 -4.85 5.96 -7.84
CA ARG A 30 -4.76 6.91 -6.72
C ARG A 30 -3.39 6.93 -6.02
N ILE A 31 -2.81 5.76 -5.76
CA ILE A 31 -1.58 5.60 -4.98
C ILE A 31 -0.39 6.37 -5.57
N PRO A 32 -0.17 6.43 -6.89
CA PRO A 32 0.94 7.21 -7.46
C PRO A 32 0.94 8.68 -7.01
N MET A 33 -0.23 9.28 -6.83
CA MET A 33 -0.36 10.65 -6.32
C MET A 33 -0.07 10.75 -4.82
N GLN A 34 -0.40 9.72 -4.05
CA GLN A 34 -0.18 9.69 -2.60
C GLN A 34 1.30 9.51 -2.25
N VAL A 35 2.02 8.69 -3.03
CA VAL A 35 3.42 8.34 -2.78
C VAL A 35 4.41 9.26 -3.50
N ARG A 36 3.94 10.31 -4.18
CA ARG A 36 4.76 11.23 -5.00
C ARG A 36 5.92 11.92 -4.27
N ARG A 37 5.91 11.91 -2.92
CA ARG A 37 6.94 12.50 -2.06
C ARG A 37 8.02 11.51 -1.65
N ILE A 38 7.80 10.22 -1.85
CA ILE A 38 8.80 9.16 -1.69
C ILE A 38 9.74 9.26 -2.90
N ARG A 39 11.04 9.39 -2.67
CA ARG A 39 11.98 9.78 -3.74
C ARG A 39 12.91 8.67 -4.16
N ASP A 40 13.28 7.79 -3.24
CA ASP A 40 14.38 6.84 -3.44
C ASP A 40 13.91 5.37 -3.48
N VAL A 41 12.60 5.17 -3.64
CA VAL A 41 11.94 3.86 -3.68
C VAL A 41 11.23 3.65 -5.01
N ASP A 42 11.42 2.47 -5.58
CA ASP A 42 10.58 1.94 -6.66
C ASP A 42 9.48 1.08 -6.02
N LEU A 43 8.31 1.70 -5.85
CA LEU A 43 7.21 1.15 -5.07
C LEU A 43 6.22 0.39 -5.96
N SER A 44 5.91 -0.84 -5.57
CA SER A 44 4.85 -1.65 -6.15
C SER A 44 3.82 -2.06 -5.10
N ILE A 45 2.61 -2.39 -5.55
CA ILE A 45 1.57 -3.01 -4.73
C ILE A 45 1.20 -4.37 -5.30
N ALA A 46 0.83 -5.32 -4.44
CA ALA A 46 0.38 -6.64 -4.86
C ALA A 46 -0.84 -7.09 -4.06
N ARG A 47 -1.70 -7.91 -4.70
CA ARG A 47 -2.65 -8.76 -3.98
C ARG A 47 -1.94 -10.07 -3.60
N PRO A 48 -2.34 -10.74 -2.50
CA PRO A 48 -1.76 -12.04 -2.15
C PRO A 48 -1.84 -13.02 -3.32
N GLY A 49 -0.70 -13.65 -3.66
CA GLY A 49 -0.61 -14.61 -4.77
C GLY A 49 -0.80 -14.03 -6.18
N ARG A 50 -0.63 -12.71 -6.35
CA ARG A 50 -0.67 -12.02 -7.66
C ARG A 50 0.62 -11.25 -7.90
N ASP A 51 0.93 -11.01 -9.17
CA ASP A 51 2.10 -10.23 -9.55
C ASP A 51 2.00 -8.77 -9.06
N PRO A 52 3.12 -8.19 -8.58
CA PRO A 52 3.15 -6.78 -8.19
C PRO A 52 2.93 -5.82 -9.36
N VAL A 53 2.31 -4.69 -9.07
CA VAL A 53 2.09 -3.58 -10.01
C VAL A 53 2.80 -2.34 -9.49
N ALA A 54 3.68 -1.77 -10.33
CA ALA A 54 4.37 -0.53 -10.02
C ALA A 54 3.39 0.65 -9.86
N VAL A 55 3.54 1.40 -8.78
CA VAL A 55 2.71 2.58 -8.44
C VAL A 55 3.53 3.80 -8.02
N GLY A 56 4.81 3.64 -7.73
CA GLY A 56 5.73 4.74 -7.49
C GLY A 56 7.07 4.44 -8.14
N ARG A 57 7.70 5.45 -8.71
CA ARG A 57 9.05 5.34 -9.26
C ARG A 57 9.93 6.40 -8.64
N ARG A 58 11.19 6.04 -8.40
CA ARG A 58 12.24 6.98 -8.03
C ARG A 58 12.33 8.13 -9.03
N ARG A 59 12.67 9.31 -8.51
CA ARG A 59 12.81 10.55 -9.30
C ARG A 59 14.27 10.98 -9.54
N SER A 60 15.23 10.09 -9.28
CA SER A 60 16.66 10.34 -9.48
C SER A 60 17.23 9.53 -10.64
N ALA A 61 18.48 9.79 -11.02
CA ALA A 61 19.20 9.07 -12.06
C ALA A 61 19.66 7.65 -11.66
N GLU A 62 19.75 7.37 -10.36
CA GLU A 62 20.13 6.05 -9.85
C GLU A 62 18.91 5.12 -9.69
N PRO A 63 19.07 3.78 -9.72
CA PRO A 63 17.99 2.81 -9.51
C PRO A 63 17.31 2.99 -8.15
N GLY A 64 15.97 2.94 -8.09
CA GLY A 64 15.27 3.01 -6.81
C GLY A 64 15.41 1.72 -6.02
N ARG A 65 15.26 1.84 -4.70
CA ARG A 65 15.21 0.69 -3.80
C ARG A 65 13.86 -0.02 -4.00
N PRO A 66 13.83 -1.29 -4.44
CA PRO A 66 12.57 -1.95 -4.74
C PRO A 66 11.81 -2.25 -3.44
N VAL A 67 10.54 -1.87 -3.40
CA VAL A 67 9.63 -2.19 -2.27
C VAL A 67 8.28 -2.64 -2.81
N VAL A 68 7.75 -3.72 -2.25
CA VAL A 68 6.40 -4.23 -2.54
C VAL A 68 5.56 -4.15 -1.28
N VAL A 69 4.36 -3.56 -1.39
CA VAL A 69 3.32 -3.61 -0.35
C VAL A 69 2.25 -4.62 -0.79
N THR A 70 2.15 -5.73 -0.08
CA THR A 70 1.19 -6.81 -0.36
C THR A 70 0.04 -6.78 0.63
N GLY A 71 -1.19 -6.85 0.14
CA GLY A 71 -2.38 -6.94 0.97
C GLY A 71 -3.65 -7.04 0.16
N ASP A 72 -4.77 -7.38 0.81
CA ASP A 72 -6.06 -7.31 0.15
C ASP A 72 -6.41 -5.88 -0.24
N PRO A 73 -7.23 -5.66 -1.29
CA PRO A 73 -7.56 -4.32 -1.75
C PRO A 73 -8.10 -3.39 -0.66
N GLY A 74 -8.87 -3.91 0.30
CA GLY A 74 -9.33 -3.15 1.46
C GLY A 74 -8.20 -2.72 2.41
N GLU A 75 -7.24 -3.61 2.66
CA GLU A 75 -6.09 -3.35 3.54
C GLU A 75 -5.10 -2.37 2.93
N LEU A 76 -4.83 -2.51 1.62
CA LEU A 76 -4.05 -1.53 0.88
C LEU A 76 -4.69 -0.13 0.96
N ALA A 77 -6.02 -0.06 0.89
CA ALA A 77 -6.73 1.21 0.99
C ALA A 77 -6.53 1.83 2.38
N LEU A 78 -6.67 1.05 3.46
CA LEU A 78 -6.37 1.53 4.81
C LEU A 78 -4.93 2.02 4.93
N TYR A 79 -3.96 1.26 4.41
CA TYR A 79 -2.54 1.61 4.48
C TYR A 79 -2.23 2.94 3.78
N PHE A 80 -2.63 3.09 2.52
CA PHE A 80 -2.32 4.28 1.71
C PHE A 80 -3.15 5.50 2.06
N PHE A 81 -4.27 5.34 2.76
CA PHE A 81 -5.05 6.42 3.35
C PHE A 81 -4.67 6.70 4.82
N GLU A 82 -3.46 6.34 5.24
CA GLU A 82 -2.86 6.66 6.55
C GLU A 82 -3.44 5.93 7.77
N ARG A 83 -4.29 4.91 7.58
CA ARG A 83 -4.74 4.00 8.66
C ARG A 83 -3.77 2.84 8.87
N ARG A 84 -2.47 3.11 8.79
CA ARG A 84 -1.41 2.07 8.69
C ARG A 84 -1.37 1.11 9.88
N ASN A 85 -1.53 1.62 11.10
CA ASN A 85 -1.48 0.80 12.32
C ASN A 85 -2.62 -0.22 12.40
N HIS A 86 -3.67 -0.03 11.61
CA HIS A 86 -4.82 -0.93 11.55
C HIS A 86 -4.87 -1.72 10.25
N ALA A 87 -3.96 -1.50 9.31
CA ALA A 87 -3.94 -2.19 8.02
C ALA A 87 -3.12 -3.49 8.11
N VAL A 88 -3.64 -4.57 7.55
CA VAL A 88 -2.93 -5.86 7.44
C VAL A 88 -2.24 -5.92 6.08
N VAL A 89 -0.98 -5.49 6.06
CA VAL A 89 -0.12 -5.51 4.86
C VAL A 89 1.26 -6.05 5.18
N GLU A 90 1.89 -6.66 4.19
CA GLU A 90 3.30 -7.08 4.23
C GLU A 90 4.13 -6.13 3.36
N LEU A 91 5.28 -5.69 3.87
CA LEU A 91 6.25 -4.91 3.10
C LEU A 91 7.52 -5.72 2.92
N THR A 92 7.91 -5.95 1.67
CA THR A 92 9.11 -6.70 1.30
C THR A 92 9.97 -5.90 0.32
N GLY A 93 11.24 -6.28 0.19
CA GLY A 93 12.22 -5.63 -0.67
C GLY A 93 13.42 -5.10 0.10
N ASP A 94 13.98 -3.98 -0.37
CA ASP A 94 15.12 -3.33 0.26
C ASP A 94 14.78 -2.78 1.65
N ALA A 95 15.63 -3.04 2.64
CA ALA A 95 15.35 -2.72 4.03
C ALA A 95 15.23 -1.21 4.30
N ASP A 96 16.10 -0.40 3.70
CA ASP A 96 16.07 1.04 3.89
C ASP A 96 14.91 1.67 3.09
N GLY A 97 14.57 1.08 1.94
CA GLY A 97 13.36 1.44 1.18
C GLY A 97 12.08 1.15 1.98
N VAL A 98 12.00 -0.01 2.63
CA VAL A 98 10.87 -0.36 3.52
C VAL A 98 10.77 0.62 4.68
N ALA A 99 11.91 1.00 5.29
CA ALA A 99 11.94 1.99 6.36
C ALA A 99 11.44 3.38 5.89
N GLU A 100 11.84 3.84 4.69
CA GLU A 100 11.32 5.07 4.08
C GLU A 100 9.81 4.99 3.88
N VAL A 101 9.28 3.91 3.30
CA VAL A 101 7.84 3.75 3.06
C VAL A 101 7.05 3.74 4.37
N ARG A 102 7.56 3.10 5.42
CA ARG A 102 6.91 3.04 6.74
C ARG A 102 6.85 4.41 7.43
N SER A 103 7.88 5.23 7.25
CA SER A 103 8.02 6.55 7.90
C SER A 103 7.47 7.72 7.08
N ALA A 104 7.30 7.55 5.76
CA ALA A 104 6.78 8.59 4.88
C ALA A 104 5.38 9.04 5.28
N THR A 105 5.02 10.30 5.03
CA THR A 105 3.62 10.76 5.07
C THR A 105 3.04 10.69 3.67
N PHE A 106 1.85 10.11 3.50
CA PHE A 106 1.23 10.01 2.19
C PHE A 106 0.45 11.29 1.90
N GLY A 107 0.53 11.76 0.65
CA GLY A 107 -0.25 12.93 0.24
C GLY A 107 -1.72 12.57 0.01
N LEU A 108 -2.63 13.48 0.37
CA LEU A 108 -3.89 13.61 -0.36
C LEU A 108 -3.59 14.17 -1.77
#